data_AF-A0A174HCJ1-F1
#
_entry.id   AF-A0A174HCJ1-F1
#
_cell.length_a   1.000
_cell.length_b   1.000
_cell.length_c   1.000
_cell.angle_alpha   90.00
_cell.angle_beta   90.00
_cell.angle_gamma   90.00
#
_symmetry.space_group_name_H-M   'P 1'
#
loop_
_entity.id
_entity.type
_entity.pdbx_description
1 polymer ?
#
loop_
_entity_poly.entity_id
_entity_poly.type
_entity_poly.pdbx_seq_one_letter_code
_entity_poly.pdbx_strand_id
1 'polypeptide(L)'
;MRKSGIYQYYVEGEDERSLLNTLKLDLRCIESGKIDKFNVIQSRFTTARMRTLKTGTTVVLVYDTDVEMNTKILDENIAFLKRQKGIKEVICIPQVRNLEDELVRACNIKNIVDLTKSLTKADYKRDLINCSNLSDRLKKCKFDITKIWAEIPKNNFKKYGNDSEKIKIKSKK
;
A
#
# COMPACT_ATOMS: atom_id res chain seq x y z
N MET A 1 11.16 -20.28 12.94
CA MET A 1 10.04 -19.86 12.06
C MET A 1 9.55 -18.51 12.55
N ARG A 2 9.56 -17.44 11.73
CA ARG A 2 8.89 -16.19 12.14
C ARG A 2 7.41 -16.53 12.31
N LYS A 3 6.84 -16.30 13.49
CA LYS A 3 5.37 -16.28 13.63
C LYS A 3 4.86 -15.26 12.62
N SER A 4 4.11 -15.71 11.61
CA SER A 4 3.50 -14.81 10.64
C SER A 4 2.68 -13.79 11.42
N GLY A 5 3.01 -12.50 11.28
CA GLY A 5 2.22 -11.44 11.90
C GLY A 5 0.81 -11.43 11.33
N ILE A 6 -0.15 -10.86 12.06
CA ILE A 6 -1.49 -10.59 11.54
C ILE A 6 -1.44 -9.20 10.92
N TYR A 7 -1.54 -9.10 9.60
CA TYR A 7 -1.54 -7.82 8.89
C TYR A 7 -2.93 -7.48 8.35
N GLN A 8 -3.29 -6.20 8.50
CA GLN A 8 -4.47 -5.61 7.89
C GLN A 8 -4.05 -4.35 7.12
N TYR A 9 -4.20 -4.38 5.81
CA TYR A 9 -3.91 -3.27 4.91
C TYR A 9 -5.17 -2.44 4.67
N TYR A 10 -5.00 -1.13 4.66
CA TYR A 10 -6.00 -0.16 4.24
C TYR A 10 -5.43 0.66 3.08
N VAL A 11 -6.18 0.66 1.97
CA VAL A 11 -5.79 1.28 0.70
C VAL A 11 -6.90 2.19 0.19
N GLU A 12 -6.56 3.13 -0.68
CA GLU A 12 -7.52 4.08 -1.25
C GLU A 12 -8.45 3.44 -2.29
N GLY A 13 -7.89 2.70 -3.24
CA GLY A 13 -8.59 2.18 -4.41
C GLY A 13 -8.56 0.64 -4.54
N GLU A 14 -9.22 0.16 -5.60
CA GLU A 14 -9.19 -1.26 -5.97
C GLU A 14 -7.91 -1.61 -6.76
N ASP A 15 -7.27 -0.62 -7.37
CA ASP A 15 -5.97 -0.71 -8.04
C ASP A 15 -4.85 -1.05 -7.06
N GLU A 16 -4.73 -0.35 -5.93
CA GLU A 16 -3.81 -0.74 -4.86
C GLU A 16 -4.15 -2.12 -4.33
N ARG A 17 -5.43 -2.42 -4.14
CA ARG A 17 -5.85 -3.74 -3.65
C ARG A 17 -5.40 -4.85 -4.60
N SER A 18 -5.57 -4.67 -5.91
CA SER A 18 -5.11 -5.61 -6.93
C SER A 18 -3.60 -5.81 -6.83
N LEU A 19 -2.83 -4.71 -6.79
CA LEU A 19 -1.38 -4.78 -6.66
C LEU A 19 -0.94 -5.48 -5.37
N LEU A 20 -1.45 -5.09 -4.20
CA LEU A 20 -1.07 -5.69 -2.92
C LEU A 20 -1.45 -7.18 -2.86
N ASN A 21 -2.56 -7.59 -3.48
CA ASN A 21 -2.88 -9.02 -3.62
C ASN A 21 -1.81 -9.75 -4.43
N THR A 22 -1.38 -9.22 -5.57
CA THR A 22 -0.30 -9.79 -6.38
C THR A 22 1.03 -9.84 -5.62
N LEU A 23 1.38 -8.76 -4.90
CA LEU A 23 2.63 -8.68 -4.14
C LEU A 23 2.67 -9.70 -2.99
N LYS A 24 1.55 -9.93 -2.29
CA LYS A 24 1.51 -10.83 -1.13
C LYS A 24 1.25 -12.30 -1.49
N LEU A 25 0.52 -12.59 -2.58
CA LEU A 25 0.12 -13.95 -2.96
C LEU A 25 1.04 -14.55 -4.03
N ASP A 26 1.23 -13.82 -5.14
CA ASP A 26 1.91 -14.34 -6.33
C ASP A 26 3.42 -14.12 -6.25
N LEU A 27 3.83 -12.89 -5.93
CA LEU A 27 5.24 -12.52 -5.81
C LEU A 27 5.80 -12.83 -4.41
N ARG A 28 4.93 -12.92 -3.39
CA ARG A 28 5.26 -13.22 -1.99
C ARG A 28 6.42 -12.37 -1.46
N CYS A 29 6.43 -11.10 -1.87
CA CYS A 29 7.48 -10.15 -1.54
C CYS A 29 7.06 -9.14 -0.46
N ILE A 30 5.82 -9.23 0.03
CA ILE A 30 5.32 -8.52 1.21
C ILE A 30 4.58 -9.47 2.15
N GLU A 31 4.48 -9.09 3.42
CA GLU A 31 3.77 -9.83 4.46
C GLU A 31 2.30 -10.08 4.08
N SER A 32 1.82 -11.31 4.28
CA SER A 32 0.43 -11.65 3.96
C SER A 32 -0.54 -11.03 4.96
N GLY A 33 -1.71 -10.59 4.48
CA GLY A 33 -2.73 -9.93 5.29
C GLY A 33 -4.02 -9.65 4.55
N LYS A 34 -5.08 -9.28 5.28
CA LYS A 34 -6.34 -8.83 4.68
C LYS A 34 -6.17 -7.41 4.14
N ILE A 35 -6.81 -7.09 3.02
CA ILE A 35 -6.80 -5.75 2.43
C ILE A 35 -8.24 -5.27 2.37
N ASP A 36 -8.51 -4.10 2.93
CA ASP A 36 -9.80 -3.42 2.86
C ASP A 36 -9.62 -2.05 2.22
N LYS A 37 -10.54 -1.69 1.31
CA LYS A 37 -10.59 -0.34 0.75
C LYS A 37 -11.12 0.62 1.82
N PHE A 38 -10.28 1.56 2.21
CA PHE A 38 -10.58 2.60 3.18
C PHE A 38 -9.55 3.72 3.04
N ASN A 39 -9.96 4.84 2.42
CA ASN A 39 -9.08 5.99 2.28
C ASN A 39 -8.83 6.64 3.65
N VAL A 40 -7.64 6.45 4.20
CA VAL A 40 -7.24 6.87 5.55
C VAL A 40 -6.96 8.37 5.68
N ILE A 41 -6.83 9.08 4.55
CA ILE A 41 -6.66 10.54 4.54
C ILE A 41 -8.01 11.25 4.41
N GLN A 42 -9.06 10.58 3.92
CA GLN A 42 -10.40 11.18 3.78
C GLN A 42 -11.42 10.65 4.80
N SER A 43 -11.24 9.43 5.31
CA SER A 43 -12.19 8.76 6.19
C SER A 43 -11.62 8.48 7.57
N ARG A 44 -12.46 8.58 8.61
CA ARG A 44 -12.07 8.31 10.01
C ARG A 44 -12.37 6.89 10.43
N PHE A 45 -11.46 6.27 11.17
CA PHE A 45 -11.71 4.99 11.82
C PHE A 45 -12.81 5.12 12.88
N THR A 46 -13.60 4.06 13.01
CA THR A 46 -14.65 3.96 14.03
C THR A 46 -14.36 2.78 14.95
N THR A 47 -14.91 2.83 16.17
CA THR A 47 -14.83 1.72 17.13
C THR A 47 -15.44 0.43 16.56
N ALA A 48 -16.51 0.53 15.77
CA ALA A 48 -17.12 -0.61 15.10
C ALA A 48 -16.13 -1.33 14.16
N ARG A 49 -15.32 -0.58 13.39
CA ARG A 49 -14.30 -1.16 12.51
C ARG A 49 -13.19 -1.85 13.28
N MET A 50 -12.89 -1.41 14.51
CA MET A 50 -11.87 -2.05 15.34
C MET A 50 -12.32 -3.41 15.89
N ARG A 51 -13.63 -3.59 16.14
CA ARG A 51 -14.18 -4.86 16.66
C ARG A 51 -14.00 -6.04 15.71
N THR A 52 -13.81 -5.79 14.42
CA THR A 52 -13.60 -6.85 13.42
C THR A 52 -12.15 -7.27 13.29
N LEU A 53 -11.21 -6.52 13.88
CA LEU A 53 -9.78 -6.82 13.83
C LEU A 53 -9.40 -7.81 14.93
N LYS A 54 -8.52 -8.76 14.60
CA LYS A 54 -7.98 -9.71 15.57
C LYS A 54 -7.01 -8.99 16.51
N THR A 55 -7.01 -9.36 17.79
CA THR A 55 -6.01 -8.83 18.74
C THR A 55 -4.59 -9.18 18.27
N GLY A 56 -3.68 -8.22 18.35
CA GLY A 56 -2.31 -8.34 17.87
C GLY A 56 -2.13 -8.00 16.38
N THR A 57 -3.12 -7.37 15.74
CA THR A 57 -3.03 -6.95 14.34
C THR A 57 -2.05 -5.79 14.17
N THR A 58 -1.15 -5.92 13.20
CA THR A 58 -0.38 -4.82 12.62
C THR A 58 -1.22 -4.18 11.51
N VAL A 59 -1.54 -2.91 11.68
CA VAL A 59 -2.32 -2.14 10.70
C VAL A 59 -1.36 -1.42 9.77
N VAL A 60 -1.57 -1.56 8.46
CA VAL A 60 -0.78 -0.94 7.41
C VAL A 60 -1.65 0.08 6.68
N LEU A 61 -1.26 1.34 6.73
CA LEU A 61 -1.94 2.44 6.06
C LEU A 61 -1.15 2.79 4.80
N VAL A 62 -1.75 2.58 3.63
CA VAL A 62 -1.16 2.94 2.33
C VAL A 62 -1.99 4.11 1.77
N TYR A 63 -1.34 5.22 1.45
CA TYR A 63 -2.02 6.45 1.06
C TYR A 63 -1.19 7.31 0.12
N ASP A 64 -1.89 7.96 -0.81
CA ASP A 64 -1.32 8.95 -1.71
C ASP A 64 -0.97 10.25 -0.97
N THR A 65 0.03 10.96 -1.49
CA THR A 65 0.52 12.22 -0.91
C THR A 65 0.33 13.42 -1.83
N ASP A 66 -0.52 13.32 -2.86
CA ASP A 66 -0.79 14.39 -3.82
C ASP A 66 -1.71 15.50 -3.25
N VAL A 67 -2.59 15.18 -2.30
CA VAL A 67 -3.49 16.14 -1.64
C VAL A 67 -3.02 16.51 -0.23
N GLU A 68 -2.40 17.69 -0.09
CA GLU A 68 -1.79 18.14 1.16
C GLU A 68 -2.77 18.50 2.29
N MET A 69 -4.02 18.83 1.97
CA MET A 69 -4.99 19.37 2.96
C MET A 69 -5.48 18.34 4.00
N ASN A 70 -5.17 17.07 3.82
CA ASN A 70 -5.83 15.97 4.53
C ASN A 70 -4.98 15.31 5.64
N THR A 71 -3.83 15.89 6.00
CA THR A 71 -2.97 15.32 7.05
C THR A 71 -3.68 15.22 8.40
N LYS A 72 -4.62 16.13 8.72
CA LYS A 72 -5.34 16.13 10.00
C LYS A 72 -6.15 14.85 10.24
N ILE A 73 -6.81 14.33 9.22
CA ILE A 73 -7.59 13.07 9.32
C ILE A 73 -6.65 11.89 9.57
N LEU A 74 -5.50 11.88 8.88
CA LEU A 74 -4.49 10.85 9.08
C LEU A 74 -3.90 10.91 10.50
N ASP A 75 -3.60 12.09 11.04
CA ASP A 75 -3.16 12.27 12.43
C ASP A 75 -4.18 11.68 13.42
N GLU A 76 -5.46 12.02 13.26
CA GLU A 76 -6.55 11.54 14.10
C GLU A 76 -6.68 10.01 14.02
N ASN A 77 -6.56 9.44 12.82
CA ASN A 77 -6.60 8.00 12.57
C ASN A 77 -5.42 7.26 13.21
N ILE A 78 -4.19 7.73 13.01
CA ILE A 78 -2.99 7.13 13.62
C ILE A 78 -3.10 7.17 15.15
N ALA A 79 -3.51 8.31 15.71
CA ALA A 79 -3.69 8.46 17.14
C ALA A 79 -4.81 7.53 17.67
N PHE A 80 -5.91 7.40 16.93
CA PHE A 80 -7.00 6.50 17.28
C PHE A 80 -6.55 5.03 17.29
N LEU A 81 -5.84 4.58 16.26
CA LEU A 81 -5.35 3.21 16.13
C LEU A 81 -4.32 2.87 17.21
N LYS A 82 -3.37 3.76 17.49
CA LYS A 82 -2.34 3.56 18.53
C LYS A 82 -2.93 3.43 19.94
N ARG A 83 -4.11 3.99 20.20
CA ARG A 83 -4.82 3.86 21.50
C ARG A 83 -5.54 2.51 21.65
N GLN A 84 -5.74 1.75 20.58
CA GLN A 84 -6.48 0.49 20.64
C GLN A 84 -5.58 -0.63 21.18
N LYS A 85 -5.95 -1.23 22.32
CA LYS A 85 -5.21 -2.36 22.92
C LYS A 85 -5.03 -3.56 21.99
N GLY A 86 -5.94 -3.74 21.02
CA GLY A 86 -5.89 -4.84 20.06
C GLY A 86 -4.90 -4.62 18.91
N ILE A 87 -4.40 -3.40 18.71
CA ILE A 87 -3.46 -3.07 17.63
C ILE A 87 -2.03 -3.19 18.16
N LYS A 88 -1.23 -4.01 17.48
CA LYS A 88 0.17 -4.22 17.81
C LYS A 88 1.03 -3.05 17.34
N GLU A 89 0.82 -2.62 16.11
CA GLU A 89 1.63 -1.59 15.46
C GLU A 89 0.80 -0.92 14.35
N VAL A 90 1.11 0.34 14.07
CA VAL A 90 0.59 1.10 12.92
C VAL A 90 1.77 1.44 12.02
N ILE A 91 1.73 0.95 10.78
CA ILE A 91 2.74 1.14 9.74
C ILE A 91 2.19 2.17 8.74
N CYS A 92 2.97 3.20 8.44
CA CYS A 92 2.61 4.23 7.46
C CYS A 92 3.43 4.08 6.18
N ILE A 93 2.75 3.95 5.04
CA ILE A 93 3.37 3.79 3.72
C ILE A 93 2.83 4.91 2.81
N PRO A 94 3.55 6.04 2.69
CA PRO A 94 3.19 7.07 1.73
C PRO A 94 3.52 6.61 0.30
N GLN A 95 2.62 6.87 -0.64
CA GLN A 95 2.86 6.80 -2.07
C GLN A 95 3.22 8.22 -2.54
N VAL A 96 4.48 8.45 -2.90
CA VAL A 96 4.95 9.79 -3.26
C VAL A 96 4.30 10.20 -4.58
N ARG A 97 3.37 11.15 -4.47
CA ARG A 97 2.33 11.50 -5.45
C ARG A 97 1.20 10.47 -5.45
N ASN A 98 1.33 9.38 -6.19
CA ASN A 98 0.32 8.34 -6.34
C ASN A 98 0.92 6.96 -6.65
N LEU A 99 0.05 5.94 -6.74
CA LEU A 99 0.43 4.58 -7.11
C LEU A 99 1.14 4.48 -8.47
N GLU A 100 0.66 5.19 -9.48
CA GLU A 100 1.19 5.10 -10.83
C GLU A 100 2.65 5.55 -10.88
N ASP A 101 2.97 6.66 -10.22
CA ASP A 101 4.33 7.18 -10.13
C ASP A 101 5.26 6.24 -9.35
N GLU A 102 4.76 5.59 -8.30
CA GLU A 102 5.49 4.54 -7.57
C GLU A 102 5.82 3.35 -8.48
N LEU A 103 4.85 2.90 -9.28
CA LEU A 103 5.02 1.77 -10.20
C LEU A 103 5.96 2.11 -11.36
N VAL A 104 5.93 3.33 -11.89
CA VAL A 104 6.89 3.80 -12.89
C VAL A 104 8.31 3.84 -12.33
N ARG A 105 8.52 4.20 -11.05
CA ARG A 105 9.84 4.13 -10.39
C ARG A 105 10.29 2.70 -10.13
N ALA A 106 9.36 1.85 -9.71
CA ALA A 106 9.64 0.48 -9.31
C ALA A 106 9.81 -0.47 -10.51
N CYS A 107 9.22 -0.14 -11.66
CA CYS A 107 9.36 -0.87 -12.91
C CYS A 107 10.33 -0.14 -13.85
N ASN A 108 10.97 -0.88 -14.76
CA ASN A 108 11.78 -0.30 -15.82
C ASN A 108 10.90 0.15 -17.01
N ILE A 109 9.94 1.03 -16.76
CA ILE A 109 8.98 1.56 -17.74
C ILE A 109 9.00 3.09 -17.76
N LYS A 110 8.60 3.70 -18.88
CA LYS A 110 8.50 5.16 -19.00
C LYS A 110 7.10 5.66 -18.68
N ASN A 111 6.09 4.87 -19.01
CA ASN A 111 4.70 5.21 -18.76
C ASN A 111 3.98 4.05 -18.07
N ILE A 112 3.05 4.39 -17.19
CA ILE A 112 2.30 3.38 -16.43
C ILE A 112 1.49 2.43 -17.34
N VAL A 113 1.03 2.93 -18.50
CA VAL A 113 0.31 2.12 -19.49
C VAL A 113 1.15 0.98 -20.05
N ASP A 114 2.49 1.06 -19.97
CA ASP A 114 3.39 0.00 -20.42
C ASP A 114 3.26 -1.26 -19.56
N LEU A 115 2.84 -1.11 -18.29
CA LEU A 115 2.63 -2.23 -17.36
C LEU A 115 1.45 -3.10 -17.80
N THR A 116 0.31 -2.47 -18.06
CA THR A 116 -0.95 -3.15 -18.45
C THR A 116 -1.11 -3.30 -19.96
N LYS A 117 -0.29 -2.61 -20.76
CA LYS A 117 -0.48 -2.40 -22.21
C LYS A 117 -1.82 -1.69 -22.53
N SER A 118 -2.24 -0.80 -21.64
CA SER A 118 -3.46 -0.01 -21.83
C SER A 118 -3.31 0.98 -22.98
N LEU A 119 -4.42 1.30 -23.63
CA LEU A 119 -4.46 2.31 -24.69
C LEU A 119 -4.23 3.72 -24.14
N THR A 120 -4.76 4.00 -22.95
CA THR A 120 -4.67 5.32 -22.31
C THR A 120 -4.38 5.22 -20.82
N LYS A 121 -3.94 6.34 -20.22
CA LYS A 121 -3.81 6.45 -18.76
C LYS A 121 -5.17 6.37 -18.04
N ALA A 122 -6.26 6.75 -18.70
CA ALA A 122 -7.60 6.64 -18.12
C ALA A 122 -8.06 5.18 -18.00
N ASP A 123 -7.67 4.33 -18.96
CA ASP A 123 -8.01 2.91 -18.95
C ASP A 123 -7.11 2.07 -18.03
N TYR A 124 -5.91 2.58 -17.70
CA TYR A 124 -4.93 1.88 -16.88
C TYR A 124 -5.52 1.28 -15.59
N LYS A 125 -6.27 2.06 -14.79
CA LYS A 125 -6.81 1.58 -13.52
C LYS A 125 -7.73 0.38 -13.73
N ARG A 126 -8.61 0.46 -14.73
CA ARG A 126 -9.53 -0.63 -15.10
C ARG A 126 -8.74 -1.87 -15.53
N ASP A 127 -7.73 -1.68 -16.36
CA ASP A 127 -6.93 -2.79 -16.88
C ASP A 127 -6.08 -3.45 -15.80
N LEU A 128 -5.56 -2.67 -14.84
CA LEU A 128 -4.83 -3.19 -13.68
C LEU A 128 -5.73 -4.03 -12.77
N ILE A 129 -6.94 -3.54 -12.47
CA ILE A 129 -7.91 -4.24 -11.63
C ILE A 129 -8.32 -5.58 -12.28
N ASN A 130 -8.50 -5.58 -13.60
CA ASN A 130 -8.90 -6.78 -14.35
C ASN A 130 -7.73 -7.66 -14.78
N CYS A 131 -6.49 -7.32 -14.40
CA CYS A 131 -5.32 -8.02 -14.86
C CYS A 131 -5.13 -9.36 -14.13
N SER A 132 -5.52 -10.46 -14.77
CA SER A 132 -5.33 -11.80 -14.21
C SER A 132 -3.86 -12.26 -14.14
N ASN A 133 -2.96 -11.62 -14.89
CA ASN A 133 -1.54 -11.97 -14.97
C ASN A 133 -0.61 -10.83 -14.53
N LEU A 134 -1.03 -10.04 -13.55
CA LEU A 134 -0.29 -8.86 -13.09
C LEU A 134 1.13 -9.22 -12.61
N SER A 135 1.31 -10.36 -11.95
CA SER A 135 2.64 -10.83 -11.50
C SER A 135 3.62 -11.01 -12.66
N ASP A 136 3.18 -11.62 -13.77
CA ASP A 136 4.02 -11.81 -14.96
C ASP A 136 4.34 -10.50 -15.66
N ARG A 137 3.40 -9.55 -15.67
CA ARG A 137 3.63 -8.21 -16.21
C ARG A 137 4.64 -7.43 -15.38
N LEU A 138 4.51 -7.44 -14.06
CA LEU A 138 5.48 -6.85 -13.15
C LEU A 138 6.88 -7.43 -13.38
N LYS A 139 7.00 -8.76 -13.53
CA LYS A 139 8.28 -9.42 -13.86
C LYS A 139 8.83 -8.96 -15.22
N LYS A 140 8.01 -8.93 -16.27
CA LYS A 140 8.40 -8.45 -17.61
C LYS A 140 8.86 -7.00 -17.60
N CYS A 141 8.21 -6.17 -16.79
CA CYS A 141 8.56 -4.78 -16.55
C CYS A 141 9.72 -4.60 -15.56
N LYS A 142 10.39 -5.69 -15.14
CA LYS A 142 11.53 -5.68 -14.20
C LYS A 142 11.19 -4.97 -12.88
N PHE A 143 10.00 -5.24 -12.34
CA PHE A 143 9.56 -4.71 -11.06
C PHE A 143 10.56 -5.05 -9.94
N ASP A 144 10.90 -4.04 -9.14
CA ASP A 144 11.80 -4.14 -8.01
C ASP A 144 11.11 -3.70 -6.72
N ILE A 145 10.88 -4.67 -5.82
CA ILE A 145 10.25 -4.45 -4.51
C ILE A 145 11.05 -3.48 -3.63
N THR A 146 12.36 -3.36 -3.85
CA THR A 146 13.19 -2.42 -3.08
C THR A 146 12.92 -0.98 -3.48
N LYS A 147 12.40 -0.74 -4.69
CA LYS A 147 12.12 0.59 -5.24
C LYS A 147 10.70 1.08 -4.99
N ILE A 148 9.72 0.18 -4.89
CA ILE A 148 8.35 0.59 -4.56
C ILE A 148 8.28 1.10 -3.11
N TRP A 149 7.61 2.23 -2.91
CA TRP A 149 7.48 2.89 -1.61
C TRP A 149 8.82 3.11 -0.92
N ALA A 150 9.86 3.49 -1.68
CA ALA A 150 11.20 3.72 -1.14
C ALA A 150 11.44 5.18 -0.72
N GLU A 151 10.61 6.10 -1.20
CA GLU A 151 10.79 7.53 -1.00
C GLU A 151 10.04 8.06 0.23
N ILE A 152 10.54 9.15 0.81
CA ILE A 152 9.85 9.92 1.83
C ILE A 152 9.23 11.14 1.14
N PRO A 153 7.93 11.44 1.36
CA PRO A 153 7.30 12.61 0.77
C PRO A 153 7.98 13.91 1.24
N LYS A 154 8.04 14.90 0.35
CA LYS A 154 8.68 16.19 0.62
C LYS A 154 7.74 17.24 1.22
N ASN A 155 6.44 16.96 1.21
CA ASN A 155 5.39 17.84 1.71
C ASN A 155 5.03 17.53 3.18
N ASN A 156 3.86 18.00 3.63
CA ASN A 156 3.38 17.85 5.00
C ASN A 156 3.28 16.39 5.48
N PHE A 157 3.28 15.40 4.58
CA PHE A 157 3.31 13.98 4.93
C PHE A 157 4.69 13.49 5.40
N LYS A 158 5.76 14.28 5.23
CA LYS A 158 7.13 13.92 5.65
C LYS A 158 7.21 13.48 7.12
N LYS A 159 6.38 14.07 7.98
CA LYS A 159 6.32 13.78 9.43
C LYS A 159 5.94 12.34 9.77
N TYR A 160 5.28 11.62 8.85
CA TYR A 160 4.89 10.22 9.05
C TYR A 160 6.01 9.24 8.71
N GLY A 161 7.10 9.70 8.09
CA GLY A 161 8.18 8.85 7.63
C GLY A 161 7.71 7.89 6.52
N ASN A 162 8.35 6.74 6.45
CA ASN A 162 7.97 5.64 5.55
C ASN A 162 8.42 4.31 6.19
N ASP A 163 7.46 3.47 6.53
CA ASP A 163 7.67 2.18 7.20
C ASP A 163 7.62 0.98 6.22
N SER A 164 7.67 1.19 4.90
CA SER A 164 7.45 0.15 3.90
C SER A 164 8.37 -1.08 4.06
N GLU A 165 9.60 -0.88 4.52
CA GLU A 165 10.55 -1.95 4.78
C GLU A 165 10.08 -2.97 5.82
N LYS A 166 9.14 -2.59 6.72
CA LYS A 166 8.57 -3.50 7.73
C LYS A 166 7.63 -4.54 7.15
N ILE A 167 7.07 -4.29 5.97
CA ILE A 167 6.19 -5.25 5.29
C ILE A 167 6.90 -6.02 4.18
N LYS A 168 8.06 -5.55 3.70
CA LYS A 168 8.80 -6.22 2.62
C LYS A 168 9.50 -7.47 3.13
N ILE A 169 9.31 -8.57 2.41
CA ILE A 169 9.99 -9.83 2.70
C ILE A 169 11.36 -9.77 2.02
N LYS A 170 12.42 -9.66 2.83
CA LYS A 170 13.79 -9.83 2.33
C LYS A 170 13.91 -11.26 1.81
N SER A 171 14.07 -11.41 0.49
CA SER A 171 14.40 -12.71 -0.09
C SER A 171 15.66 -13.22 0.59
N LYS A 172 15.58 -14.41 1.19
CA LYS A 172 16.78 -15.16 1.53
C LYS A 172 17.48 -15.43 0.20
N LYS A 173 18.64 -14.79 -0.02
CA LYS A 173 19.59 -15.29 -1.00
C LYS A 173 19.98 -16.71 -0.63
#